data_AF-A0A820E9D9-F1
#
_entry.id   AF-A0A820E9D9-F1
#
_cell.length_a   1.000
_cell.length_b   1.000
_cell.length_c   1.000
_cell.angle_alpha   90.00
_cell.angle_beta   90.00
_cell.angle_gamma   90.00
#
_symmetry.space_group_name_H-M   'P 1'
#
loop_
_entity.id
_entity.type
_entity.pdbx_description
1 polymer ?
#
loop_
_entity_poly.entity_id
_entity_poly.type
_entity_poly.pdbx_seq_one_letter_code
_entity_poly.pdbx_strand_id
1 'polypeptide(L)'
;MRARLFLNGDGDGEGTHMSIFLVLFKGDYDAIIWWPFYIPVIFCLFDQTGQGHHIIDSFDPDTKSSSFQRPTSEKNIASGIPKFCPLAVIKNQENCYIRDRTMFIKIMLDFGETPREVLPCTLSVNPGLPTYMQEAIRCMEIEKYKQAREALIAEIIRNDQEILRRSLISMDRSILPETTQQQSTSTANFHGGAS
;
A
#
# COMPACT_ATOMS: atom_id res chain seq x y z
N MET A 1 6.12 9.57 12.05
CA MET A 1 6.79 10.33 10.97
C MET A 1 6.56 11.82 11.17
N ARG A 2 7.49 12.68 10.71
CA ARG A 2 7.32 14.14 10.72
C ARG A 2 7.89 14.76 9.45
N ALA A 3 7.44 15.96 9.13
CA ALA A 3 8.03 16.81 8.10
C ALA A 3 9.13 17.70 8.68
N ARG A 4 10.13 18.04 7.87
CA ARG A 4 11.07 19.13 8.14
C ARG A 4 11.08 20.06 6.93
N LEU A 5 10.88 21.35 7.17
CA LEU A 5 10.82 22.38 6.14
C LEU A 5 11.95 23.38 6.37
N PHE A 6 12.66 23.74 5.29
CA PHE A 6 13.67 24.79 5.29
C PHE A 6 13.22 25.90 4.34
N LEU A 7 12.75 27.00 4.92
CA LEU A 7 12.17 28.12 4.17
C LEU A 7 13.19 28.85 3.29
N ASN A 8 14.48 28.78 3.62
CA ASN A 8 15.57 29.32 2.79
C ASN A 8 16.43 28.22 2.14
N GLY A 9 15.90 27.01 2.07
CA GLY A 9 16.56 25.86 1.47
C GLY A 9 17.60 25.18 2.35
N ASP A 10 18.01 24.00 1.92
CA ASP A 10 19.06 23.14 2.49
C ASP A 10 19.75 22.38 1.36
N GLY A 11 21.05 22.09 1.53
CA GLY A 11 21.86 21.37 0.53
C GLY A 11 21.82 22.03 -0.86
N ASP A 12 21.52 21.24 -1.89
CA ASP A 12 21.48 21.71 -3.30
C ASP A 12 20.42 22.80 -3.56
N GLY A 13 19.45 22.98 -2.65
CA GLY A 13 18.41 24.00 -2.73
C GLY A 13 18.70 25.26 -1.91
N GLU A 14 19.79 25.30 -1.15
CA GLU A 14 20.09 26.40 -0.23
C GLU A 14 20.10 27.76 -0.94
N GLY A 15 19.42 28.74 -0.34
CA GLY A 15 19.29 30.11 -0.84
C GLY A 15 18.46 30.28 -2.13
N THR A 16 18.06 29.20 -2.79
CA THR A 16 17.39 29.25 -4.09
C THR A 16 15.99 28.63 -4.09
N HIS A 17 15.77 27.59 -3.28
CA HIS A 17 14.51 26.87 -3.16
C HIS A 17 14.12 26.72 -1.69
N MET A 18 12.82 26.59 -1.42
CA MET A 18 12.33 26.00 -0.19
C MET A 18 12.52 24.48 -0.28
N SER A 19 13.10 23.88 0.75
CA SER A 19 13.38 22.43 0.79
C SER A 19 12.44 21.75 1.78
N ILE A 20 11.97 20.55 1.43
CA ILE A 20 11.09 19.76 2.29
C ILE A 20 11.59 18.32 2.42
N PHE A 21 11.54 17.79 3.64
CA PHE A 21 12.04 16.46 3.95
C PHE A 21 11.08 15.69 4.85
N LEU A 22 11.01 14.38 4.64
CA LEU A 22 10.40 13.43 5.56
C LEU A 22 11.44 12.94 6.56
N VAL A 23 11.02 12.80 7.81
CA VAL A 23 11.81 12.20 8.88
C VAL A 23 11.03 11.04 9.49
N LEU A 24 11.61 9.84 9.42
CA LEU A 24 11.10 8.69 10.17
C LEU A 24 11.53 8.83 11.63
N PHE A 25 10.57 8.70 12.52
CA PHE A 25 10.79 8.68 13.97
C PHE A 25 10.56 7.27 14.46
N LYS A 26 11.29 6.87 15.48
CA LYS A 26 11.03 5.62 16.18
C LYS A 26 9.61 5.63 16.73
N GLY A 27 8.84 4.61 16.36
CA GLY A 27 7.47 4.38 16.82
C GLY A 27 7.40 3.21 17.79
N ASP A 28 6.39 3.22 18.65
CA ASP A 28 6.14 2.13 19.61
C ASP A 28 5.80 0.80 18.91
N TYR A 29 5.29 0.88 17.69
CA TYR A 29 4.83 -0.26 16.89
C TYR A 29 5.79 -0.64 15.75
N ASP A 30 7.03 -0.14 15.76
CA ASP A 30 8.01 -0.42 14.70
C ASP A 30 8.32 -1.93 14.52
N ALA A 31 8.01 -2.76 15.51
CA ALA A 31 8.22 -4.21 15.46
C ALA A 31 7.22 -4.94 14.53
N ILE A 32 6.07 -4.34 14.23
CA ILE A 32 5.01 -4.94 13.41
C ILE A 32 4.80 -4.20 12.08
N ILE A 33 5.62 -3.18 11.80
CA ILE A 33 5.61 -2.41 10.56
C ILE A 33 6.65 -3.02 9.61
N TRP A 34 6.36 -2.98 8.31
CA TRP A 34 7.27 -3.44 7.27
C TRP A 34 8.49 -2.51 7.12
N TRP A 35 9.68 -3.10 7.03
CA TRP A 35 10.94 -2.40 6.86
C TRP A 35 11.78 -3.03 5.74
N PRO A 36 12.58 -2.22 5.00
CA PRO A 36 12.68 -0.76 5.08
C PRO A 36 11.39 -0.06 4.61
N PHE A 37 11.18 1.20 5.01
CA PHE A 37 10.05 2.00 4.55
C PHE A 37 10.14 2.20 3.03
N TYR A 38 9.10 1.77 2.31
CA TYR A 38 9.08 1.73 0.84
C TYR A 38 7.91 2.50 0.21
N ILE A 39 7.07 3.13 1.04
CA ILE A 39 5.85 3.77 0.57
C ILE A 39 6.16 5.10 -0.11
N PRO A 40 5.72 5.32 -1.37
CA PRO A 40 5.93 6.58 -2.07
C PRO A 40 5.43 7.79 -1.28
N VAL A 41 6.21 8.87 -1.29
CA VAL A 41 5.93 10.08 -0.52
C VAL A 41 5.61 11.22 -1.47
N ILE A 42 4.45 11.84 -1.30
CA ILE A 42 4.00 12.97 -2.11
C ILE A 42 3.88 14.21 -1.22
N PHE A 43 4.50 15.31 -1.61
CA PHE A 43 4.34 16.62 -1.01
C PHE A 43 3.46 17.50 -1.89
N CYS A 44 2.61 18.29 -1.26
CA CYS A 44 1.74 19.26 -1.93
C CYS A 44 1.76 20.58 -1.18
N LEU A 45 2.16 21.66 -1.85
CA LEU A 45 1.99 23.04 -1.41
C LEU A 45 0.74 23.61 -2.07
N PHE A 46 -0.23 24.03 -1.26
CA PHE A 46 -1.52 24.47 -1.77
C PHE A 46 -1.47 25.89 -2.35
N ASP A 47 -1.86 26.00 -3.61
CA ASP A 47 -2.55 27.19 -4.13
C ASP A 47 -3.80 27.53 -3.31
N GLN A 48 -3.85 28.75 -2.78
CA GLN A 48 -4.91 29.29 -1.94
C GLN A 48 -5.91 30.17 -2.71
N THR A 49 -5.82 30.25 -4.05
CA THR A 49 -6.76 31.00 -4.90
C THR A 49 -7.96 30.16 -5.34
N GLY A 50 -7.93 28.85 -5.11
CA GLY A 50 -8.95 27.91 -5.57
C GLY A 50 -8.85 27.52 -7.05
N GLN A 51 -7.81 27.96 -7.77
CA GLN A 51 -7.56 27.58 -9.16
C GLN A 51 -6.92 26.19 -9.29
N GLY A 52 -6.42 25.63 -8.19
CA GLY A 52 -5.88 24.27 -8.14
C GLY A 52 -4.43 24.17 -8.65
N HIS A 53 -3.72 25.28 -8.76
CA HIS A 53 -2.31 25.32 -9.20
C HIS A 53 -1.35 24.92 -8.07
N HIS A 54 -1.61 23.80 -7.41
CA HIS A 54 -0.76 23.30 -6.32
C HIS A 54 0.63 22.89 -6.85
N ILE A 55 1.67 23.11 -6.05
CA ILE A 55 3.00 22.55 -6.34
C ILE A 55 3.08 21.17 -5.71
N ILE A 56 3.21 20.16 -6.55
CA ILE A 56 3.22 18.76 -6.15
C ILE A 56 4.54 18.15 -6.61
N ASP A 57 5.21 17.47 -5.70
CA ASP A 57 6.41 16.70 -6.02
C ASP A 57 6.47 15.47 -5.13
N SER A 58 7.14 14.42 -5.58
CA SER A 58 7.17 13.13 -4.92
C SER A 58 8.51 12.45 -5.04
N PHE A 59 8.81 11.57 -4.10
CA PHE A 59 9.95 10.68 -4.22
C PHE A 59 9.58 9.27 -3.76
N ASP A 60 10.24 8.29 -4.38
CA ASP A 60 10.22 6.90 -3.92
C ASP A 60 11.34 6.67 -2.90
N PRO A 61 11.05 6.15 -1.70
CA PRO A 61 12.07 5.84 -0.72
C PRO A 61 13.11 4.85 -1.26
N ASP A 62 14.39 5.23 -1.21
CA ASP A 62 15.48 4.30 -1.52
C ASP A 62 15.66 3.30 -0.36
N THR A 63 15.23 2.07 -0.58
CA THR A 63 15.33 0.97 0.40
C THR A 63 16.76 0.64 0.84
N LYS A 64 17.79 1.11 0.13
CA LYS A 64 19.20 0.98 0.54
C LYS A 64 19.68 2.12 1.43
N SER A 65 18.97 3.24 1.46
CA SER A 65 19.32 4.40 2.28
C SER A 65 19.03 4.15 3.75
N SER A 66 19.92 4.65 4.62
CA SER A 66 19.76 4.60 6.07
C SER A 66 18.55 5.42 6.55
N SER A 67 18.11 6.42 5.78
CA SER A 67 16.94 7.26 6.10
C SER A 67 15.63 6.46 6.21
N PHE A 68 15.54 5.33 5.50
CA PHE A 68 14.32 4.51 5.41
C PHE A 68 14.42 3.15 6.11
N GLN A 69 15.54 2.86 6.78
CA GLN A 69 15.65 1.67 7.61
C GLN A 69 14.83 1.80 8.90
N ARG A 70 14.59 0.68 9.58
CA ARG A 70 13.96 0.67 10.89
C ARG A 70 14.73 1.59 11.86
N PRO A 71 14.07 2.60 12.48
CA PRO A 71 14.73 3.50 13.41
C PRO A 71 15.34 2.75 14.59
N THR A 72 16.65 2.90 14.75
CA THR A 72 17.40 2.43 15.93
C THR A 72 17.59 3.54 16.96
N SER A 73 17.59 4.80 16.50
CA SER A 73 17.62 6.03 17.30
C SER A 73 16.26 6.75 17.27
N GLU A 74 16.13 7.89 17.96
CA GLU A 74 14.87 8.67 18.01
C GLU A 74 14.35 9.03 16.61
N LYS A 75 15.24 9.39 15.70
CA LYS A 75 14.91 9.80 14.34
C LYS A 75 15.99 9.37 13.35
N ASN A 76 15.57 8.97 12.16
CA ASN A 76 16.49 8.74 11.05
C ASN A 76 16.98 10.07 10.46
N ILE A 77 17.95 9.95 9.54
CA ILE A 77 18.36 11.06 8.68
C ILE A 77 17.17 11.45 7.80
N ALA A 78 16.99 12.76 7.60
CA ALA A 78 15.91 13.28 6.80
C ALA A 78 16.16 12.97 5.31
N SER A 79 15.09 12.68 4.56
CA SER A 79 15.16 12.48 3.11
C SER A 79 13.98 13.15 2.44
N GLY A 80 14.20 13.75 1.27
CA GLY A 80 13.19 14.55 0.59
C GLY A 80 13.75 15.33 -0.58
N ILE A 81 13.23 16.52 -0.79
CA ILE A 81 13.37 17.28 -2.04
C ILE A 81 14.02 18.63 -1.71
N PRO A 82 15.35 18.76 -1.93
CA PRO A 82 16.07 20.02 -1.71
C PRO A 82 15.50 21.17 -2.56
N LYS A 83 15.07 20.89 -3.80
CA LYS A 83 14.58 21.91 -4.74
C LYS A 83 13.05 21.87 -4.92
N PHE A 84 12.31 21.78 -3.83
CA PHE A 84 10.85 21.57 -3.88
C PHE A 84 10.07 22.77 -4.46
N CYS A 85 10.34 24.00 -3.99
CA CYS A 85 9.68 25.19 -4.53
C CYS A 85 10.67 26.34 -4.69
N PRO A 86 10.84 26.92 -5.90
CA PRO A 86 11.76 28.04 -6.08
C PRO A 86 11.38 29.22 -5.18
N LEU A 87 12.35 29.82 -4.49
CA LEU A 87 12.09 30.99 -3.65
C LEU A 87 11.61 32.18 -4.47
N ALA A 88 11.99 32.27 -5.75
CA ALA A 88 11.47 33.31 -6.65
C ALA A 88 9.94 33.26 -6.80
N VAL A 89 9.35 32.05 -6.78
CA VAL A 89 7.90 31.85 -6.83
C VAL A 89 7.27 32.32 -5.52
N ILE A 90 7.83 31.93 -4.37
CA ILE A 90 7.30 32.28 -3.04
C ILE A 90 7.47 33.78 -2.73
N LYS A 91 8.58 34.39 -3.16
CA LYS A 91 8.89 35.80 -2.90
C LYS A 91 8.12 36.76 -3.82
N ASN A 92 7.54 36.26 -4.92
CA ASN A 92 6.65 37.08 -5.73
C ASN A 92 5.42 37.50 -4.90
N GLN A 93 5.12 38.80 -4.82
CA GLN A 93 4.00 39.30 -4.03
C GLN A 93 2.64 38.79 -4.52
N GLU A 94 2.54 38.46 -5.81
CA GLU A 94 1.33 37.93 -6.44
C GLU A 94 1.24 36.40 -6.38
N ASN A 95 2.17 35.72 -5.70
CA ASN A 95 2.14 34.25 -5.58
C ASN A 95 0.81 33.77 -5.00
N CYS A 96 0.38 32.55 -5.33
CA CYS A 96 -0.88 31.99 -4.85
C CYS A 96 -0.75 31.10 -3.60
N TYR A 97 0.45 30.93 -3.06
CA TYR A 97 0.76 29.93 -2.04
C TYR A 97 0.80 30.48 -0.61
N ILE A 98 0.99 31.80 -0.43
CA ILE A 98 1.00 32.47 0.87
C ILE A 98 -0.13 33.50 0.93
N ARG A 99 -1.05 33.32 1.88
CA ARG A 99 -2.11 34.29 2.22
C ARG A 99 -2.11 34.49 3.73
N ASP A 100 -2.31 35.72 4.20
CA ASP A 100 -2.30 36.06 5.62
C ASP A 100 -1.07 35.51 6.38
N ARG A 101 0.10 35.62 5.74
CA ARG A 101 1.40 35.10 6.22
C ARG A 101 1.39 33.59 6.54
N THR A 102 0.51 32.84 5.88
CA THR A 102 0.27 31.43 6.13
C THR A 102 0.40 30.65 4.82
N MET A 103 1.02 29.47 4.89
CA MET A 103 1.08 28.48 3.81
C MET A 103 0.55 27.14 4.30
N PHE A 104 -0.01 26.34 3.40
CA PHE A 104 -0.50 25.01 3.71
C PHE A 104 0.27 23.96 2.92
N ILE A 105 0.78 22.95 3.62
CA ILE A 105 1.51 21.83 3.02
C ILE A 105 0.83 20.54 3.46
N LYS A 106 0.57 19.65 2.50
CA LYS A 106 0.09 18.29 2.75
C LYS A 106 1.15 17.29 2.35
N ILE A 107 1.28 16.24 3.16
CA ILE A 107 2.07 15.05 2.86
C ILE A 107 1.10 13.90 2.69
N MET A 108 1.23 13.17 1.59
CA MET A 108 0.42 12.01 1.27
C MET A 108 1.32 10.80 1.14
N LEU A 109 0.87 9.69 1.73
CA LEU A 109 1.53 8.39 1.69
C LEU A 109 0.48 7.39 1.21
N ASP A 110 0.78 6.63 0.16
CA ASP A 110 -0.13 5.61 -0.36
C ASP A 110 0.23 4.24 0.21
N PHE A 111 -0.61 3.74 1.10
CA PHE A 111 -0.48 2.43 1.73
C PHE A 111 -1.21 1.33 0.95
N GLY A 112 -1.57 1.54 -0.33
CA GLY A 112 -2.40 0.64 -1.12
C GLY A 112 -1.91 -0.82 -1.21
N GLU A 113 -0.60 -1.04 -1.15
CA GLU A 113 0.04 -2.37 -1.19
C GLU A 113 0.13 -3.06 0.19
N THR A 114 -0.20 -2.37 1.29
CA THR A 114 -0.22 -2.99 2.62
C THR A 114 -1.48 -3.84 2.81
N PRO A 115 -1.42 -5.06 3.38
CA PRO A 115 -2.61 -5.87 3.63
C PRO A 115 -3.65 -5.06 4.41
N ARG A 116 -4.85 -4.92 3.81
CA ARG A 116 -5.94 -4.07 4.33
C ARG A 116 -6.42 -4.48 5.73
N GLU A 117 -6.06 -5.69 6.17
CA GLU A 117 -6.28 -6.23 7.51
C GLU A 117 -5.53 -5.44 8.61
N VAL A 118 -4.47 -4.70 8.25
CA VAL A 118 -3.62 -3.94 9.19
C VAL A 118 -3.96 -2.42 9.19
N LEU A 119 -4.80 -1.94 8.26
CA LEU A 119 -5.19 -0.53 8.15
C LEU A 119 -6.72 -0.38 8.09
N PRO A 120 -7.39 -0.21 9.24
CA PRO A 120 -8.78 0.22 9.25
C PRO A 120 -8.82 1.69 8.83
N CYS A 121 -9.24 1.94 7.60
CA CYS A 121 -9.61 3.26 7.03
C CYS A 121 -8.46 4.23 6.73
N THR A 122 -7.62 3.93 5.75
CA THR A 122 -6.83 4.95 5.04
C THR A 122 -7.65 5.57 3.90
N LEU A 123 -8.54 6.51 4.23
CA LEU A 123 -9.11 7.43 3.23
C LEU A 123 -8.60 8.85 3.52
N SER A 124 -7.36 9.15 3.12
CA SER A 124 -6.91 10.54 3.02
C SER A 124 -7.44 11.11 1.70
N VAL A 125 -8.73 11.45 1.65
CA VAL A 125 -9.24 12.24 0.53
C VAL A 125 -8.59 13.61 0.59
N ASN A 126 -7.73 13.92 -0.38
CA ASN A 126 -7.62 15.22 -1.03
C ASN A 126 -8.42 16.43 -0.45
N PRO A 127 -8.21 17.05 0.74
CA PRO A 127 -9.18 18.06 1.21
C PRO A 127 -9.19 19.33 0.35
N GLY A 128 -8.16 19.56 -0.49
CA GLY A 128 -8.13 20.64 -1.47
C GLY A 128 -8.80 20.34 -2.81
N LEU A 129 -9.31 19.12 -3.03
CA LEU A 129 -10.09 18.84 -4.24
C LEU A 129 -11.51 19.45 -4.12
N PRO A 130 -12.15 19.87 -5.22
CA PRO A 130 -13.56 20.22 -5.19
C PRO A 130 -14.42 19.11 -4.59
N THR A 131 -15.43 19.46 -3.79
CA THR A 131 -16.24 18.51 -3.00
C THR A 131 -16.81 17.36 -3.85
N TYR A 132 -17.24 17.64 -5.09
CA TYR A 132 -17.77 16.62 -5.99
C TYR A 132 -16.73 15.56 -6.38
N MET A 133 -15.45 15.96 -6.52
CA MET A 133 -14.36 15.02 -6.78
C MET A 133 -14.03 14.21 -5.54
N GLN A 134 -14.07 14.84 -4.35
CA GLN A 134 -13.90 14.14 -3.09
C GLN A 134 -14.97 13.07 -2.88
N GLU A 135 -16.22 13.39 -3.20
CA GLU A 135 -17.36 12.48 -3.14
C GLU A 135 -17.27 11.37 -4.19
N ALA A 136 -16.91 11.69 -5.42
CA ALA A 136 -16.72 10.70 -6.47
C ALA A 136 -15.62 9.68 -6.12
N ILE A 137 -14.46 10.16 -5.65
CA ILE A 137 -13.35 9.30 -5.23
C ILE A 137 -13.80 8.42 -4.07
N ARG A 138 -14.43 9.00 -3.04
CA ARG A 138 -14.96 8.25 -1.90
C ARG A 138 -15.95 7.17 -2.33
N CYS A 139 -16.87 7.47 -3.24
CA CYS A 139 -17.86 6.52 -3.75
C CYS A 139 -17.20 5.40 -4.56
N MET A 140 -16.26 5.72 -5.46
CA MET A 140 -15.54 4.71 -6.24
C MET A 140 -14.74 3.75 -5.36
N GLU A 141 -14.11 4.26 -4.30
CA GLU A 141 -13.34 3.47 -3.35
C GLU A 141 -14.23 2.56 -2.49
N ILE A 142 -15.36 3.07 -2.02
CA ILE A 142 -16.38 2.28 -1.32
C ILE A 142 -16.88 1.16 -2.23
N GLU A 143 -17.13 1.44 -3.51
CA GLU A 143 -17.62 0.45 -4.46
C GLU A 143 -16.57 -0.64 -4.72
N LYS A 144 -15.31 -0.25 -4.90
CA LYS A 144 -14.18 -1.19 -5.01
C LYS A 144 -14.04 -2.07 -3.76
N TYR A 145 -14.29 -1.51 -2.57
CA TYR A 145 -14.29 -2.27 -1.33
C TYR A 145 -15.46 -3.26 -1.25
N LYS A 146 -16.68 -2.84 -1.63
CA LYS A 146 -17.84 -3.74 -1.69
C LYS A 146 -17.59 -4.92 -2.62
N GLN A 147 -17.08 -4.67 -3.83
CA GLN A 147 -16.76 -5.71 -4.80
C GLN A 147 -15.70 -6.68 -4.29
N ALA A 148 -14.62 -6.18 -3.68
CA ALA A 148 -13.59 -7.04 -3.10
C ALA A 148 -14.14 -7.91 -1.95
N ARG A 149 -15.03 -7.34 -1.12
CA ARG A 149 -15.68 -8.07 -0.02
C ARG A 149 -16.63 -9.14 -0.55
N GLU A 150 -17.42 -8.83 -1.57
CA GLU A 150 -18.32 -9.79 -2.21
C GLU A 150 -17.56 -10.93 -2.88
N ALA A 151 -16.44 -10.64 -3.56
CA ALA A 151 -15.57 -11.66 -4.14
C ALA A 151 -14.99 -12.60 -3.07
N LEU A 152 -14.55 -12.05 -1.93
CA LEU A 152 -14.05 -12.86 -0.82
C LEU A 152 -15.14 -13.75 -0.21
N ILE A 153 -16.34 -13.21 0.01
CA ILE A 153 -17.49 -13.98 0.51
C ILE A 153 -17.84 -15.11 -0.45
N ALA A 154 -17.88 -14.82 -1.76
CA ALA A 154 -18.14 -15.83 -2.78
C ALA A 154 -17.09 -16.94 -2.76
N GLU A 155 -15.81 -16.60 -2.55
CA GLU A 155 -14.73 -17.59 -2.47
C GLU A 155 -14.83 -18.48 -1.23
N ILE A 156 -15.17 -17.90 -0.07
CA ILE A 156 -15.41 -18.66 1.16
C ILE A 156 -16.56 -19.64 0.96
N ILE A 157 -17.69 -19.18 0.42
CA ILE A 157 -18.85 -20.04 0.14
C ILE A 157 -18.46 -21.16 -0.83
N ARG A 158 -17.68 -20.85 -1.88
CA ARG A 158 -17.22 -21.85 -2.85
C ARG A 158 -16.38 -22.94 -2.20
N ASN A 159 -15.45 -22.55 -1.33
CA ASN A 159 -14.61 -23.48 -0.59
C ASN A 159 -15.43 -24.36 0.37
N ASP A 160 -16.40 -23.80 1.09
CA ASP A 160 -17.27 -24.57 1.98
C ASP A 160 -18.13 -25.59 1.21
N GLN A 161 -18.68 -25.20 0.06
CA GLN A 161 -19.43 -26.11 -0.80
C GLN A 161 -18.55 -27.26 -1.34
N GLU A 162 -17.30 -26.98 -1.67
CA GLU A 162 -16.35 -27.99 -2.14
C GLU A 162 -15.94 -28.96 -1.00
N ILE A 163 -15.78 -28.45 0.22
CA ILE A 163 -15.55 -29.28 1.42
C ILE A 163 -16.74 -30.21 1.67
N LEU A 164 -17.97 -29.68 1.67
CA LEU A 164 -19.19 -30.46 1.85
C LEU A 164 -19.35 -31.52 0.74
N ARG A 165 -19.09 -31.15 -0.51
CA ARG A 165 -19.13 -32.06 -1.66
C ARG A 165 -18.14 -33.21 -1.50
N ARG A 166 -16.89 -32.94 -1.08
CA ARG A 166 -15.88 -33.98 -0.82
C ARG A 166 -16.30 -34.90 0.33
N SER A 167 -16.94 -34.37 1.36
CA SER A 167 -17.44 -35.16 2.49
C SER A 167 -18.65 -36.04 2.13
N LEU A 168 -19.53 -35.56 1.23
CA LEU A 168 -20.62 -36.38 0.68
C LEU A 168 -20.09 -37.51 -0.21
N ILE A 169 -19.10 -37.22 -1.07
CA ILE A 169 -18.46 -38.23 -1.93
C ILE A 169 -17.71 -39.28 -1.10
N SER A 170 -17.10 -38.92 0.03
CA SER A 170 -16.44 -39.89 0.91
C SER A 170 -17.42 -40.77 1.68
N MET A 171 -18.59 -40.25 2.06
CA MET A 171 -19.68 -41.03 2.66
C MET A 171 -20.27 -42.04 1.67
N ASP A 172 -20.50 -41.66 0.41
CA ASP A 172 -21.07 -42.56 -0.61
C ASP A 172 -20.15 -43.75 -0.94
N ARG A 173 -18.82 -43.55 -0.91
CA ARG A 173 -17.84 -44.65 -1.07
C ARG A 173 -17.86 -45.67 0.06
N SER A 174 -18.35 -45.30 1.24
CA SER A 174 -18.45 -46.23 2.39
C SER A 174 -19.71 -47.11 2.36
N ILE A 175 -20.65 -46.83 1.44
CA ILE A 175 -21.94 -47.54 1.31
C ILE A 175 -21.89 -48.59 0.17
N LEU A 176 -20.88 -48.55 -0.70
CA LEU A 176 -20.68 -49.58 -1.73
C LEU A 176 -20.14 -50.87 -1.09
N PRO A 177 -20.84 -52.02 -1.20
CA PRO A 177 -20.34 -53.28 -0.66
C PRO A 177 -19.08 -53.72 -1.41
N GLU A 178 -18.04 -54.10 -0.67
CA GLU A 178 -16.85 -54.75 -1.24
C GLU A 178 -17.29 -56.02 -1.97
N THR A 179 -17.27 -55.99 -3.30
CA THR A 179 -17.35 -57.21 -4.11
C THR A 179 -16.07 -58.00 -3.88
N THR A 180 -16.22 -59.04 -3.06
CA THR A 180 -15.23 -60.04 -2.69
C THR A 180 -14.47 -60.57 -3.92
N GLN A 181 -13.15 -60.44 -3.90
CA GLN A 181 -12.25 -61.28 -4.69
C GLN A 181 -12.43 -62.73 -4.25
N GLN A 182 -12.91 -63.61 -5.15
CA GLN A 182 -12.62 -65.04 -5.03
C GLN A 182 -11.38 -65.36 -5.88
N GLN A 183 -10.33 -65.75 -5.15
CA GLN A 183 -9.16 -66.44 -5.66
C GLN A 183 -9.56 -67.73 -6.39
N SER A 184 -9.01 -67.95 -7.57
CA SER A 184 -8.75 -69.31 -8.08
C SER A 184 -7.29 -69.38 -8.51
N THR A 185 -6.47 -69.88 -7.59
CA THR A 185 -5.16 -70.47 -7.86
C THR A 185 -5.31 -71.67 -8.79
N SER A 186 -4.56 -71.72 -9.89
CA SER A 186 -4.13 -72.98 -10.49
C SER A 186 -2.78 -72.81 -11.20
N THR A 187 -1.74 -73.27 -10.52
CA THR A 187 -0.44 -73.66 -11.05
C THR A 187 -0.53 -74.65 -12.21
N ALA A 188 0.28 -74.48 -13.26
CA ALA A 188 1.09 -75.55 -13.85
C ALA A 188 2.13 -74.99 -14.85
N ASN A 189 3.37 -75.43 -14.64
CA ASN A 189 4.57 -75.19 -15.44
C ASN A 189 4.52 -75.81 -16.85
N PHE A 190 5.33 -75.29 -17.79
CA PHE A 190 6.36 -75.97 -18.61
C PHE A 190 6.78 -75.02 -19.76
N HIS A 191 8.00 -74.45 -19.77
CA HIS A 191 9.29 -74.96 -20.30
C HIS A 191 9.64 -74.51 -21.74
N GLY A 192 10.87 -74.03 -21.90
CA GLY A 192 11.63 -73.89 -23.15
C GLY A 192 11.42 -72.54 -23.85
N GLY A 193 12.44 -71.77 -24.24
CA GLY A 193 13.85 -72.05 -24.40
C GLY A 193 14.33 -71.41 -25.71
N ALA A 194 15.43 -70.66 -25.59
CA ALA A 194 16.40 -70.32 -26.63
C ALA A 194 16.05 -69.27 -27.72
N SER A 195 16.93 -68.25 -27.72
CA SER A 195 17.55 -67.52 -28.84
C SER A 195 16.77 -66.43 -29.54
#